data_AF-A0A6A6JA20-F1
#
_entry.id   AF-A0A6A6JA20-F1
#
_cell.length_a   1.000
_cell.length_b   1.000
_cell.length_c   1.000
_cell.angle_alpha   90.00
_cell.angle_beta   90.00
_cell.angle_gamma   90.00
#
_symmetry.space_group_name_H-M   'P 1'
#
loop_
_entity.id
_entity.type
_entity.pdbx_description
1 polymer ?
#
loop_
_entity_poly.entity_id
_entity_poly.type
_entity_poly.pdbx_seq_one_letter_code
_entity_poly.pdbx_strand_id
1 'polypeptide(L)'
;MAAPAASSLYTTTFLLAILITLLIAASLRLLAILPNGPFKPKPFRRRPIATRVLIVLGSGGHTHEMFYLLRDLDTRKYTHRTYVVSSGDAFSAGRAVEFERELEARELEREKNATAQDPSSTNTASRKLEEEAKPACTGPSHYNLVTLPRARRVHQTLLTSPITSLYTLLCSFPPLLSSPPLLPGQPPQNPYEAAAADLPDLIITNGPATGVIVVLASLILRFFDIRGAQSRGKCRTIYAESFARVTRLSLSGKILVWCVDRFLVQWEELEGAGRGRAEFWGVLV
;
A
#
# COMPACT_ATOMS: atom_id res chain seq x y z
N MET A 1 8.57 22.54 55.02
CA MET A 1 8.55 22.09 53.62
C MET A 1 9.85 22.57 52.99
N ALA A 2 10.84 21.69 52.81
CA ALA A 2 12.17 22.10 52.35
C ALA A 2 12.13 22.44 50.85
N ALA A 3 12.72 23.58 50.46
CA ALA A 3 12.81 23.98 49.07
C ALA A 3 13.67 22.95 48.29
N PRO A 4 13.26 22.52 47.08
CA PRO A 4 14.06 21.60 46.27
C PRO A 4 15.42 22.22 45.94
N ALA A 5 16.48 21.40 45.95
CA ALA A 5 17.83 21.84 45.60
C ALA A 5 17.85 22.45 44.19
N ALA A 6 18.55 23.58 44.00
CA ALA A 6 18.58 24.31 42.73
C ALA A 6 18.99 23.43 41.54
N SER A 7 19.85 22.43 41.73
CA SER A 7 20.23 21.44 40.72
C SER A 7 19.04 20.64 40.18
N SER A 8 18.05 20.32 41.02
CA SER A 8 16.82 19.62 40.60
C SER A 8 15.89 20.47 39.75
N LEU A 9 15.94 21.80 39.90
CA LEU A 9 15.17 22.73 39.06
C LEU A 9 15.82 22.88 37.67
N TYR A 10 17.15 22.90 37.59
CA TYR A 10 17.86 22.96 36.30
C TYR A 10 17.74 21.65 35.50
N THR A 11 17.78 20.49 36.16
CA THR A 11 17.60 19.20 35.46
C THR A 11 16.19 19.04 34.91
N THR A 12 15.16 19.43 35.68
CA THR A 12 13.76 19.34 35.24
C THR A 12 13.44 20.31 34.10
N THR A 13 13.94 21.54 34.16
CA THR A 13 13.79 22.52 33.06
C THR A 13 14.51 22.09 31.80
N PHE A 14 15.71 21.51 31.91
CA PHE A 14 16.44 20.93 30.78
C PHE A 14 15.69 19.77 30.12
N LEU A 15 15.18 18.82 30.90
CA LEU A 15 14.39 17.71 30.39
C LEU A 15 13.09 18.18 29.72
N LEU A 16 12.42 19.18 30.28
CA LEU A 16 11.23 19.78 29.69
C LEU A 16 11.54 20.45 28.35
N ALA A 17 12.65 21.19 28.26
CA ALA A 17 13.09 21.82 27.02
C ALA A 17 13.40 20.78 25.92
N ILE A 18 14.04 19.66 26.27
CA ILE A 18 14.26 18.54 25.35
C ILE A 18 12.92 17.94 24.89
N LEU A 19 12.00 17.70 25.81
CA LEU A 19 10.70 17.14 25.47
C LEU A 19 9.93 18.05 24.49
N ILE A 20 9.91 19.36 24.76
CA ILE A 20 9.24 20.34 23.89
C ILE A 20 9.90 20.39 22.50
N THR A 21 11.23 20.43 22.43
CA THR A 21 11.93 20.46 21.14
C THR A 21 11.70 19.18 20.33
N LEU A 22 11.68 18.01 20.98
CA LEU A 22 11.33 16.74 20.35
C LEU A 22 9.87 16.72 19.86
N LEU A 23 8.92 17.24 20.65
CA LEU A 23 7.51 17.34 20.24
C LEU A 23 7.32 18.27 19.03
N ILE A 24 8.01 19.42 19.01
CA ILE A 24 7.98 20.35 17.87
C ILE A 24 8.58 19.67 16.64
N ALA A 25 9.77 19.06 16.76
CA ALA A 25 10.41 18.36 15.65
C ALA A 25 9.54 17.21 15.11
N ALA A 26 8.92 16.41 15.99
CA ALA A 26 7.99 15.36 15.62
C ALA A 26 6.75 15.90 14.91
N SER A 27 6.19 17.01 15.39
CA SER A 27 5.03 17.66 14.77
C SER A 27 5.36 18.19 13.38
N LEU A 28 6.50 18.86 13.23
CA LEU A 28 6.98 19.34 11.92
C LEU A 28 7.23 18.18 10.96
N ARG A 29 7.84 17.08 11.46
CA ARG A 29 8.07 15.86 10.67
C ARG A 29 6.76 15.23 10.21
N LEU A 30 5.77 15.14 11.10
CA LEU A 30 4.45 14.61 10.78
C LEU A 30 3.76 15.46 9.72
N LEU A 31 3.75 16.79 9.88
CA LEU A 31 3.17 17.72 8.91
C LEU A 31 3.87 17.69 7.55
N ALA A 32 5.17 17.38 7.50
CA ALA A 32 5.93 17.25 6.27
C ALA A 32 5.68 15.94 5.51
N ILE A 33 5.25 14.88 6.20
CA ILE A 33 4.93 13.58 5.60
C ILE A 33 3.47 13.50 5.20
N LEU A 34 2.59 14.08 6.02
CA LEU A 34 1.18 14.07 5.73
C LEU A 34 0.89 14.87 4.45
N PRO A 35 0.12 14.30 3.52
CA PRO A 35 -0.21 14.95 2.27
C PRO A 35 -1.07 16.19 2.50
N ASN A 36 -0.53 17.35 2.13
CA ASN A 36 -1.20 18.65 2.22
C ASN A 36 -1.72 19.05 0.83
N GLY A 37 -2.99 18.74 0.57
CA GLY A 37 -3.69 19.11 -0.66
C GLY A 37 -3.85 17.97 -1.67
N PRO A 38 -4.40 18.29 -2.87
CA PRO A 38 -4.67 17.30 -3.90
C PRO A 38 -3.38 16.66 -4.42
N PHE A 39 -3.46 15.37 -4.77
CA PHE A 39 -2.30 14.62 -5.27
C PHE A 39 -1.75 15.25 -6.55
N LYS A 40 -0.44 15.52 -6.57
CA LYS A 40 0.27 15.94 -7.77
C LYS A 40 1.24 14.84 -8.19
N PRO A 41 1.04 14.19 -9.36
CA PRO A 41 1.98 13.19 -9.83
C PRO A 41 3.33 13.85 -10.07
N LYS A 42 4.34 13.46 -9.29
CA LYS A 42 5.73 13.83 -9.59
C LYS A 42 6.23 12.90 -10.69
N PRO A 43 6.74 13.42 -11.82
CA PRO A 43 7.31 12.57 -12.85
C PRO A 43 8.50 11.80 -12.27
N PHE A 44 8.51 10.48 -12.49
CA PHE A 44 9.67 9.67 -12.15
C PHE A 44 10.82 10.03 -13.09
N ARG A 45 11.97 10.46 -12.53
CA ARG A 45 13.19 10.75 -13.33
C ARG A 45 13.73 9.50 -14.04
N ARG A 46 13.52 8.31 -13.46
CA ARG A 46 13.89 7.01 -14.03
C ARG A 46 12.85 5.97 -13.62
N ARG A 47 12.49 5.07 -14.53
CA ARG A 47 11.59 3.96 -14.23
C ARG A 47 12.32 2.95 -13.33
N PRO A 48 11.71 2.50 -12.22
CA PRO A 48 12.33 1.51 -11.36
C PRO A 48 12.48 0.17 -12.08
N ILE A 49 13.46 -0.63 -11.64
CA ILE A 49 13.73 -1.97 -12.20
C ILE A 49 12.52 -2.88 -11.97
N ALA A 50 12.00 -2.88 -10.74
CA ALA A 50 10.77 -3.55 -10.32
C ALA A 50 9.91 -2.56 -9.51
N THR A 51 8.58 -2.68 -9.64
CA THR A 51 7.63 -1.91 -8.82
C THR A 51 6.88 -2.88 -7.94
N ARG A 52 7.10 -2.80 -6.63
CA ARG A 52 6.40 -3.64 -5.66
C ARG A 52 5.10 -2.97 -5.22
N VAL A 53 3.99 -3.67 -5.40
CA VAL A 53 2.67 -3.24 -4.92
C VAL A 53 2.22 -4.16 -3.80
N LEU A 54 1.78 -3.59 -2.70
CA LEU A 54 1.17 -4.32 -1.59
C LEU A 54 -0.34 -4.04 -1.57
N ILE A 55 -1.13 -5.09 -1.71
CA ILE A 55 -2.59 -5.03 -1.85
C ILE A 55 -3.18 -5.62 -0.59
N VAL A 56 -3.86 -4.80 0.22
CA VAL A 56 -4.53 -5.28 1.42
C VAL A 56 -5.96 -5.66 1.06
N LEU A 57 -6.23 -6.96 1.07
CA LEU A 57 -7.55 -7.51 0.80
C LEU A 57 -8.43 -7.34 2.05
N GLY A 58 -9.60 -6.76 1.86
CA GLY A 58 -10.69 -6.85 2.84
C GLY A 58 -11.21 -8.29 2.94
N SER A 59 -12.24 -8.50 3.77
CA SER A 59 -12.95 -9.79 3.81
C SER A 59 -14.32 -9.67 3.16
N GLY A 60 -14.73 -10.66 2.37
CA GLY A 60 -16.07 -10.73 1.76
C GLY A 60 -16.23 -9.81 0.55
N GLY A 61 -17.18 -8.87 0.62
CA GLY A 61 -17.49 -7.94 -0.48
C GLY A 61 -16.33 -7.03 -0.87
N HIS A 62 -15.56 -6.55 0.11
CA HIS A 62 -14.37 -5.72 -0.14
C HIS A 62 -13.30 -6.45 -0.97
N THR A 63 -13.16 -7.76 -0.82
CA THR A 63 -12.24 -8.56 -1.64
C THR A 63 -12.62 -8.49 -3.11
N HIS A 64 -13.92 -8.61 -3.42
CA HIS A 64 -14.42 -8.51 -4.77
C HIS A 64 -14.23 -7.12 -5.35
N GLU A 65 -14.57 -6.08 -4.58
CA GLU A 65 -14.31 -4.68 -4.96
C GLU A 65 -12.83 -4.45 -5.30
N MET A 66 -11.91 -5.04 -4.53
CA MET A 66 -10.47 -4.88 -4.76
C MET A 66 -10.02 -5.58 -6.04
N PHE A 67 -10.48 -6.82 -6.30
CA PHE A 67 -10.11 -7.50 -7.54
C PHE A 67 -10.72 -6.86 -8.78
N TYR A 68 -11.91 -6.24 -8.67
CA TYR A 68 -12.47 -5.47 -9.76
C TYR A 68 -11.63 -4.21 -10.05
N LEU A 69 -11.21 -3.48 -9.00
CA LEU A 69 -10.29 -2.35 -9.13
C LEU A 69 -8.96 -2.74 -9.81
N LEU A 70 -8.48 -3.96 -9.55
CA LEU A 70 -7.22 -4.47 -10.07
C LEU A 70 -7.34 -5.18 -11.43
N ARG A 71 -8.56 -5.33 -11.98
CA ARG A 71 -8.83 -6.12 -13.19
C ARG A 71 -7.92 -5.78 -14.37
N ASP A 72 -7.63 -4.49 -14.54
CA ASP A 72 -6.83 -3.95 -15.65
C ASP A 72 -5.43 -3.49 -15.19
N LEU A 73 -4.92 -4.09 -14.10
CA LEU A 73 -3.58 -3.84 -13.60
C LEU A 73 -2.52 -4.25 -14.62
N ASP A 74 -1.68 -3.29 -15.02
CA ASP A 74 -0.55 -3.54 -15.92
C ASP A 74 0.57 -4.33 -15.22
N THR A 75 0.72 -5.60 -15.61
CA THR A 75 1.71 -6.55 -15.08
C THR A 75 3.14 -6.21 -15.47
N ARG A 76 3.37 -5.37 -16.50
CA ARG A 76 4.70 -4.90 -16.92
C ARG A 76 5.20 -3.75 -16.05
N LYS A 77 4.27 -2.94 -15.54
CA LYS A 77 4.57 -1.82 -14.64
C LYS A 77 4.63 -2.26 -13.18
N TYR A 78 3.65 -3.04 -12.74
CA TYR A 78 3.51 -3.52 -11.37
C TYR A 78 4.01 -4.95 -11.26
N THR A 79 5.34 -5.06 -11.30
CA THR A 79 6.03 -6.31 -11.55
C THR A 79 5.94 -7.31 -10.40
N HIS A 80 5.84 -6.83 -9.15
CA HIS A 80 5.74 -7.69 -7.96
C HIS A 80 4.53 -7.33 -7.09
N ARG A 81 3.66 -8.30 -6.81
CA ARG A 81 2.38 -8.07 -6.12
C ARG A 81 2.33 -8.85 -4.81
N THR A 82 2.26 -8.16 -3.68
CA THR A 82 2.10 -8.79 -2.36
C THR A 82 0.66 -8.66 -1.90
N TYR A 83 -0.09 -9.75 -1.84
CA TYR A 83 -1.45 -9.78 -1.30
C TYR A 83 -1.42 -10.00 0.21
N VAL A 84 -1.98 -9.06 0.95
CA VAL A 84 -2.16 -9.17 2.40
C VAL A 84 -3.58 -9.62 2.68
N VAL A 85 -3.70 -10.79 3.30
CA VAL A 85 -4.97 -11.41 3.69
C VAL A 85 -5.08 -11.42 5.21
N SER A 86 -6.29 -11.25 5.73
CA SER A 86 -6.53 -11.34 7.16
C SER A 86 -6.61 -12.80 7.66
N SER A 87 -6.16 -13.05 8.88
CA SER A 87 -6.20 -14.37 9.51
C SER A 87 -7.62 -14.94 9.53
N GLY A 88 -7.77 -16.19 9.09
CA GLY A 88 -9.07 -16.86 9.00
C GLY A 88 -9.90 -16.49 7.76
N ASP A 89 -9.33 -15.77 6.79
CA ASP A 89 -9.98 -15.46 5.51
C ASP A 89 -9.37 -16.26 4.35
N ALA A 90 -9.60 -17.58 4.39
CA ALA A 90 -9.12 -18.50 3.35
C ALA A 90 -9.76 -18.21 1.98
N PHE A 91 -10.98 -17.64 1.98
CA PHE A 91 -11.69 -17.27 0.76
C PHE A 91 -10.94 -16.18 -0.01
N SER A 92 -10.56 -15.09 0.68
CA SER A 92 -9.79 -14.01 0.02
C SER A 92 -8.42 -14.49 -0.45
N ALA A 93 -7.79 -15.43 0.26
CA ALA A 93 -6.53 -16.03 -0.17
C ALA A 93 -6.69 -16.86 -1.46
N GLY A 94 -7.73 -17.70 -1.54
CA GLY A 94 -8.04 -18.46 -2.75
C GLY A 94 -8.33 -17.56 -3.96
N ARG A 95 -9.12 -16.50 -3.76
CA ARG A 95 -9.42 -15.51 -4.80
C ARG A 95 -8.17 -14.80 -5.32
N ALA A 96 -7.17 -14.54 -4.48
CA ALA A 96 -5.91 -13.95 -4.94
C ALA A 96 -5.13 -14.86 -5.89
N VAL A 97 -5.12 -16.17 -5.61
CA VAL A 97 -4.48 -17.17 -6.47
C VAL A 97 -5.23 -17.30 -7.79
N GLU A 98 -6.57 -17.35 -7.75
CA GLU A 98 -7.41 -17.40 -8.94
C GLU A 98 -7.20 -16.16 -9.82
N PHE A 99 -7.14 -14.97 -9.22
CA PHE A 99 -6.92 -13.71 -9.92
C PHE A 99 -5.56 -13.67 -10.64
N GLU A 100 -4.48 -14.13 -10.00
CA GLU A 100 -3.16 -14.21 -10.66
C GLU A 100 -3.15 -15.21 -11.81
N ARG A 101 -3.86 -16.33 -11.69
CA ARG A 101 -4.03 -17.30 -12.78
C ARG A 101 -4.80 -16.70 -13.96
N GLU A 102 -5.83 -15.90 -13.69
CA GLU A 102 -6.56 -15.17 -14.73
C GLU A 102 -5.69 -14.12 -15.41
N LEU A 103 -4.86 -13.39 -14.66
CA LEU A 103 -3.89 -12.44 -15.22
C LEU A 103 -2.90 -13.13 -16.15
N GLU A 104 -2.34 -14.28 -15.73
CA GLU A 104 -1.43 -15.08 -16.54
C GLU A 104 -2.09 -15.57 -17.83
N ALA A 105 -3.32 -16.11 -17.75
CA ALA A 105 -4.07 -16.55 -18.92
C ALA A 105 -4.33 -15.41 -19.92
N ARG A 106 -4.71 -14.22 -19.43
CA ARG A 106 -4.96 -13.03 -20.27
C ARG A 106 -3.71 -12.53 -20.97
N GLU A 107 -2.55 -12.51 -20.30
CA GLU A 107 -1.30 -12.11 -20.95
C GLU A 107 -0.88 -13.13 -22.01
N LEU A 108 -1.02 -14.44 -21.76
CA LEU A 108 -0.77 -15.47 -22.76
C LEU A 108 -1.69 -15.34 -23.99
N GLU A 109 -2.97 -14.99 -23.79
CA GLU A 109 -3.89 -14.70 -24.89
C GLU A 109 -3.49 -13.46 -25.68
N ARG A 110 -3.05 -12.39 -25.00
CA ARG A 110 -2.53 -11.18 -25.65
C ARG A 110 -1.31 -11.47 -26.50
N GLU A 111 -0.37 -12.27 -26.01
CA GLU A 111 0.83 -12.67 -26.75
C GLU A 111 0.51 -13.51 -27.98
N LYS A 112 -0.44 -14.45 -27.86
CA LYS A 112 -0.93 -15.25 -29.00
C LYS A 112 -1.61 -14.36 -30.05
N ASN A 113 -2.45 -13.43 -29.63
CA ASN A 113 -3.16 -12.52 -30.54
C ASN A 113 -2.18 -11.56 -31.25
N ALA A 114 -1.16 -11.06 -30.55
CA ALA A 114 -0.10 -10.25 -31.15
C ALA A 114 0.68 -11.04 -32.21
N THR A 115 0.99 -12.31 -31.93
CA THR A 115 1.71 -13.19 -32.86
C THR A 115 0.85 -13.57 -34.08
N ALA A 116 -0.46 -13.70 -33.92
CA ALA A 116 -1.39 -14.05 -35.00
C ALA A 116 -1.75 -12.87 -35.91
N GLN A 117 -1.71 -11.63 -35.41
CA GLN A 117 -2.07 -10.43 -36.18
C GLN A 117 -0.94 -9.92 -37.08
N ASP A 118 0.29 -10.43 -36.96
CA ASP A 118 1.44 -9.87 -37.68
C ASP A 118 2.30 -10.87 -38.50
N PRO A 119 1.77 -11.52 -39.56
CA PRO A 119 2.59 -12.23 -40.52
C PRO A 119 3.15 -11.34 -41.65
N SER A 120 2.74 -10.06 -41.77
CA SER A 120 2.97 -9.28 -43.00
C SER A 120 3.27 -7.78 -42.88
N SER A 121 3.51 -7.20 -41.70
CA SER A 121 3.91 -5.79 -41.61
C SER A 121 5.43 -5.60 -41.44
N THR A 122 6.10 -5.39 -42.58
CA THR A 122 7.46 -4.84 -42.69
C THR A 122 7.47 -3.35 -42.30
N ASN A 123 7.18 -3.02 -41.04
CA ASN A 123 7.37 -1.67 -40.51
C ASN A 123 8.29 -1.68 -39.28
N THR A 124 9.59 -1.54 -39.56
CA THR A 124 10.73 -1.47 -38.62
C THR A 124 10.61 -0.36 -37.55
N ALA A 125 9.66 0.57 -37.69
CA ALA A 125 9.42 1.66 -36.73
C ALA A 125 8.46 1.28 -35.59
N SER A 126 7.42 0.48 -35.85
CA SER A 126 6.49 -0.01 -34.81
C SER A 126 7.14 -1.10 -33.96
N ARG A 127 7.98 -1.95 -34.58
CA ARG A 127 8.78 -2.96 -33.88
C ARG A 127 9.69 -2.38 -32.81
N LYS A 128 10.29 -1.20 -33.00
CA LYS A 128 11.17 -0.58 -31.98
C LYS A 128 10.43 -0.16 -30.70
N LEU A 129 9.14 0.17 -30.79
CA LEU A 129 8.33 0.53 -29.62
C LEU A 129 7.79 -0.70 -28.88
N GLU A 130 7.57 -1.81 -29.59
CA GLU A 130 7.12 -3.08 -29.01
C GLU A 130 8.27 -3.97 -28.53
N GLU A 131 9.45 -3.95 -29.17
CA GLU A 131 10.66 -4.67 -28.75
C GLU A 131 11.29 -4.11 -27.46
N GLU A 132 10.99 -2.85 -27.09
CA GLU A 132 11.40 -2.25 -25.81
C GLU A 132 10.41 -2.51 -24.66
N ALA A 133 9.28 -3.18 -24.92
CA ALA A 133 8.32 -3.51 -23.86
C ALA A 133 8.87 -4.65 -23.00
N LYS A 134 9.14 -4.37 -21.72
CA LYS A 134 9.48 -5.40 -20.73
C LYS A 134 8.44 -6.54 -20.78
N PRO A 135 8.87 -7.81 -20.64
CA PRO A 135 7.95 -8.94 -20.59
C PRO A 135 6.95 -8.78 -19.44
N ALA A 136 5.74 -9.30 -19.63
CA ALA A 136 4.73 -9.32 -18.59
C ALA A 136 5.24 -10.16 -17.40
N CYS A 137 5.18 -9.57 -16.20
CA CYS A 137 5.61 -10.24 -14.96
C CYS A 137 4.43 -10.99 -14.34
N THR A 138 4.08 -12.13 -14.93
CA THR A 138 2.99 -13.02 -14.49
C THR A 138 3.52 -14.36 -13.99
N GLY A 139 2.75 -15.04 -13.14
CA GLY A 139 3.11 -16.34 -12.58
C GLY A 139 3.62 -16.30 -11.13
N PRO A 140 3.94 -17.47 -10.55
CA PRO A 140 4.21 -17.64 -9.12
C PRO A 140 5.45 -16.90 -8.59
N SER A 141 6.36 -16.48 -9.48
CA SER A 141 7.55 -15.68 -9.14
C SER A 141 7.27 -14.18 -8.99
N HIS A 142 6.06 -13.72 -9.31
CA HIS A 142 5.70 -12.30 -9.37
C HIS A 142 4.64 -11.88 -8.37
N TYR A 143 4.19 -12.80 -7.52
CA TYR A 143 3.29 -12.48 -6.43
C TYR A 143 3.61 -13.27 -5.16
N ASN A 144 3.19 -12.73 -4.02
CA ASN A 144 3.31 -13.39 -2.72
C ASN A 144 2.04 -13.18 -1.92
N LEU A 145 1.70 -14.18 -1.09
CA LEU A 145 0.56 -14.10 -0.18
C LEU A 145 1.06 -14.04 1.27
N VAL A 146 0.65 -13.00 1.98
CA VAL A 146 0.99 -12.79 3.39
C VAL A 146 -0.28 -12.78 4.21
N THR A 147 -0.28 -13.53 5.31
CA THR A 147 -1.37 -13.51 6.27
C THR A 147 -1.05 -12.58 7.43
N LEU A 148 -1.94 -11.64 7.75
CA LEU A 148 -1.86 -10.79 8.93
C LEU A 148 -2.99 -11.12 9.93
N PRO A 149 -2.73 -11.01 11.24
CA PRO A 149 -3.81 -11.16 12.23
C PRO A 149 -4.85 -10.05 12.04
N ARG A 150 -6.14 -10.40 12.19
CA ARG A 150 -7.24 -9.41 12.15
C ARG A 150 -7.07 -8.36 13.25
N ALA A 151 -7.06 -7.08 12.86
CA ALA A 151 -6.96 -5.95 13.80
C ALA A 151 -8.08 -5.94 14.86
N ARG A 152 -9.29 -6.35 14.47
CA ARG A 152 -10.42 -6.54 15.36
C ARG A 152 -11.19 -7.80 14.96
N ARG A 153 -11.47 -8.67 15.94
CA ARG A 153 -12.32 -9.85 15.74
C ARG A 153 -13.79 -9.47 15.78
N VAL A 154 -14.63 -10.24 15.10
CA VAL A 154 -16.10 -10.11 15.20
C VAL A 154 -16.49 -10.39 16.66
N HIS A 155 -17.42 -9.60 17.22
CA HIS A 155 -17.83 -9.63 18.63
C HIS A 155 -16.78 -9.20 19.67
N GLN A 156 -15.63 -8.69 19.24
CA GLN A 156 -14.64 -8.16 20.18
C GLN A 156 -15.10 -6.82 20.79
N THR A 157 -14.93 -6.70 22.11
CA THR A 157 -15.21 -5.48 22.87
C THR A 157 -14.29 -4.32 22.44
N LEU A 158 -14.81 -3.09 22.50
CA LEU A 158 -14.04 -1.90 22.11
C LEU A 158 -12.78 -1.69 22.96
N LEU A 159 -12.75 -2.20 24.20
CA LEU A 159 -11.62 -2.08 25.11
C LEU A 159 -10.45 -3.02 24.77
N THR A 160 -10.72 -4.20 24.21
CA THR A 160 -9.68 -5.16 23.84
C THR A 160 -9.18 -4.94 22.40
N SER A 161 -9.97 -4.24 21.58
CA SER A 161 -9.64 -3.93 20.19
C SER A 161 -8.29 -3.20 20.00
N PRO A 162 -7.85 -2.27 20.86
CA PRO A 162 -6.55 -1.62 20.73
C PRO A 162 -5.38 -2.60 20.87
N ILE A 163 -5.49 -3.60 21.75
CA ILE A 163 -4.43 -4.59 21.97
C ILE A 163 -4.25 -5.47 20.72
N THR A 164 -5.35 -5.96 20.16
CA THR A 164 -5.29 -6.74 18.92
C THR A 164 -4.87 -5.89 17.73
N SER A 165 -5.28 -4.62 17.67
CA SER A 165 -4.84 -3.69 16.63
C SER A 165 -3.34 -3.41 16.71
N LEU A 166 -2.79 -3.26 17.92
CA LEU A 166 -1.35 -3.11 18.15
C LEU A 166 -0.59 -4.38 17.74
N TYR A 167 -1.11 -5.56 18.06
CA TYR A 167 -0.54 -6.82 17.59
C TYR A 167 -0.50 -6.88 16.05
N THR A 168 -1.60 -6.52 15.38
CA THR A 168 -1.63 -6.40 13.91
C THR A 168 -0.64 -5.35 13.39
N LEU A 169 -0.48 -4.23 14.09
CA LEU A 169 0.49 -3.20 13.72
C LEU A 169 1.91 -3.76 13.74
N LEU A 170 2.30 -4.45 14.81
CA LEU A 170 3.61 -5.07 14.91
C LEU A 170 3.83 -6.15 13.84
N CYS A 171 2.82 -6.99 13.59
CA CYS A 171 2.87 -8.01 12.53
C CYS A 171 2.87 -7.43 11.11
N SER A 172 2.49 -6.16 10.92
CA SER A 172 2.47 -5.52 9.60
C SER A 172 3.85 -5.01 9.15
N PHE A 173 4.82 -4.83 10.06
CA PHE A 173 6.17 -4.39 9.69
C PHE A 173 6.94 -5.41 8.86
N PRO A 174 6.99 -6.72 9.21
CA PRO A 174 7.71 -7.71 8.42
C PRO A 174 7.34 -7.71 6.92
N PRO A 175 6.06 -7.77 6.51
CA PRO A 175 5.73 -7.75 5.08
C PRO A 175 5.97 -6.40 4.41
N LEU A 176 5.97 -5.29 5.15
CA LEU A 176 6.36 -3.98 4.61
C LEU A 176 7.87 -3.89 4.40
N LEU A 177 8.66 -4.38 5.36
CA LEU A 177 10.12 -4.31 5.34
C LEU A 177 10.75 -5.34 4.40
N SER A 178 10.14 -6.51 4.23
CA SER A 178 10.66 -7.56 3.35
C SER A 178 9.51 -8.26 2.64
N SER A 179 9.69 -8.53 1.35
CA SER A 179 8.95 -9.64 0.72
C SER A 179 9.63 -10.95 1.14
N PRO A 180 8.88 -12.04 1.37
CA PRO A 180 9.51 -13.36 1.40
C PRO A 180 10.24 -13.59 0.08
N PRO A 181 11.44 -14.21 0.12
CA PRO A 181 12.20 -14.53 -1.08
C PRO A 181 11.42 -15.56 -1.91
N LEU A 182 11.54 -15.48 -3.23
CA LEU A 182 10.87 -16.38 -4.17
C LEU A 182 11.29 -17.86 -3.97
N LEU A 183 12.48 -18.06 -3.39
CA LEU A 183 13.01 -19.35 -2.96
C LEU A 183 13.28 -19.31 -1.44
N PRO A 184 12.76 -20.27 -0.65
CA PRO A 184 13.02 -20.31 0.79
C PRO A 184 14.51 -20.34 1.13
N GLY A 185 14.97 -19.38 1.93
CA GLY A 185 16.32 -19.40 2.53
C GLY A 185 17.47 -18.96 1.62
N GLN A 186 17.20 -18.48 0.39
CA GLN A 186 18.24 -17.93 -0.46
C GLN A 186 18.18 -16.39 -0.53
N PRO A 187 19.33 -15.70 -0.50
CA PRO A 187 19.39 -14.26 -0.76
C PRO A 187 18.95 -13.96 -2.19
N PRO A 188 18.46 -12.74 -2.49
CA PRO A 188 18.04 -12.37 -3.83
C PRO A 188 19.20 -12.55 -4.81
N GLN A 189 18.98 -13.37 -5.85
CA GLN A 189 19.99 -13.69 -6.84
C GLN A 189 20.03 -12.64 -7.96
N ASN A 190 18.87 -12.06 -8.25
CA ASN A 190 18.68 -11.10 -9.34
C ASN A 190 18.41 -9.68 -8.83
N PRO A 191 18.81 -8.62 -9.58
CA PRO A 191 18.44 -7.24 -9.25
C PRO A 191 16.92 -7.03 -9.14
N TYR A 192 16.15 -7.81 -9.90
CA TYR A 192 14.70 -7.87 -9.80
C TYR A 192 14.24 -8.34 -8.41
N GLU A 193 14.79 -9.44 -7.91
CA GLU A 193 14.42 -10.03 -6.61
C GLU A 193 14.83 -9.10 -5.47
N ALA A 194 15.99 -8.46 -5.56
CA ALA A 194 16.42 -7.47 -4.58
C ALA A 194 15.45 -6.29 -4.52
N ALA A 195 14.98 -5.80 -5.67
CA ALA A 195 13.99 -4.74 -5.75
C ALA A 195 12.58 -5.20 -5.29
N ALA A 196 12.22 -6.46 -5.54
CA ALA A 196 10.98 -7.07 -5.06
C ALA A 196 10.99 -7.35 -3.55
N ALA A 197 12.17 -7.55 -2.95
CA ALA A 197 12.35 -7.73 -1.51
C ALA A 197 12.37 -6.42 -0.73
N ASP A 198 12.61 -5.29 -1.40
CA ASP A 198 12.64 -3.96 -0.79
C ASP A 198 11.24 -3.47 -0.36
N LEU A 199 11.17 -2.28 0.25
CA LEU A 199 9.93 -1.60 0.62
C LEU A 199 8.95 -1.52 -0.57
N PRO A 200 7.63 -1.68 -0.33
CA PRO A 200 6.63 -1.49 -1.37
C PRO A 200 6.68 -0.06 -1.91
N ASP A 201 6.56 0.09 -3.23
CA ASP A 201 6.41 1.40 -3.86
C ASP A 201 5.00 1.95 -3.61
N LEU A 202 4.01 1.05 -3.61
CA LEU A 202 2.60 1.37 -3.51
C LEU A 202 1.88 0.39 -2.58
N ILE A 203 0.99 0.91 -1.75
CA ILE A 203 0.10 0.19 -0.85
C ILE A 203 -1.32 0.58 -1.24
N ILE A 204 -2.15 -0.39 -1.59
CA ILE A 204 -3.55 -0.17 -1.97
C ILE A 204 -4.44 -0.90 -0.97
N THR A 205 -5.47 -0.22 -0.46
CA THR A 205 -6.47 -0.86 0.38
C THR A 205 -7.84 -0.23 0.20
N ASN A 206 -8.88 -1.06 0.23
CA ASN A 206 -10.28 -0.65 0.33
C ASN A 206 -10.94 -1.19 1.62
N GLY A 207 -10.17 -1.95 2.40
CA GLY A 207 -10.69 -2.76 3.49
C GLY A 207 -10.72 -2.02 4.83
N PRO A 208 -11.62 -2.41 5.74
CA PRO A 208 -11.69 -1.86 7.08
C PRO A 208 -10.53 -2.34 7.96
N ALA A 209 -10.35 -1.68 9.11
CA ALA A 209 -9.47 -2.05 10.23
C ALA A 209 -8.03 -2.47 9.86
N THR A 210 -7.79 -3.69 9.36
CA THR A 210 -6.46 -4.17 8.94
C THR A 210 -5.82 -3.24 7.90
N GLY A 211 -6.59 -2.75 6.91
CA GLY A 211 -6.10 -1.77 5.93
C GLY A 211 -5.62 -0.47 6.59
N VAL A 212 -6.39 0.03 7.57
CA VAL A 212 -6.02 1.23 8.35
C VAL A 212 -4.71 1.01 9.12
N ILE A 213 -4.54 -0.17 9.72
CA ILE A 213 -3.33 -0.51 10.48
C ILE A 213 -2.10 -0.64 9.58
N VAL A 214 -2.23 -1.23 8.38
CA VAL A 214 -1.13 -1.30 7.41
C VAL A 214 -0.73 0.10 6.93
N VAL A 215 -1.70 0.98 6.67
CA VAL A 215 -1.41 2.38 6.35
C VAL A 215 -0.69 3.07 7.51
N LEU A 216 -1.14 2.87 8.75
CA LEU A 216 -0.48 3.41 9.93
C LEU A 216 0.98 2.92 10.05
N ALA A 217 1.24 1.63 9.83
CA ALA A 217 2.61 1.10 9.83
C ALA A 217 3.47 1.74 8.73
N SER A 218 2.92 1.94 7.53
CA SER A 218 3.62 2.63 6.44
C SER A 218 3.97 4.08 6.78
N LEU A 219 3.09 4.79 7.51
CA LEU A 219 3.34 6.14 8.00
C LEU A 219 4.44 6.15 9.06
N ILE A 220 4.48 5.17 9.97
CA ILE A 220 5.57 5.01 10.94
C ILE A 220 6.91 4.80 10.23
N LEU A 221 6.95 3.95 9.19
CA LEU A 221 8.16 3.74 8.39
C LEU A 221 8.63 5.04 7.72
N ARG A 222 7.71 5.84 7.16
CA ARG A 222 8.01 7.14 6.55
C ARG A 222 8.43 8.18 7.60
N PHE A 223 7.82 8.15 8.78
CA PHE A 223 8.13 9.05 9.90
C PHE A 223 9.59 8.95 10.31
N PHE A 224 10.06 7.73 10.57
CA PHE A 224 11.45 7.45 10.95
C PHE A 224 12.41 7.27 9.76
N ASP A 225 11.92 7.44 8.53
CA ASP A 225 12.66 7.18 7.28
C ASP A 225 13.38 5.82 7.23
N ILE A 226 12.75 4.79 7.80
CA ILE A 226 13.33 3.44 7.89
C ILE A 226 13.54 2.91 6.46
N ARG A 227 14.77 2.46 6.15
CA ARG A 227 15.21 2.04 4.81
C ARG A 227 15.00 3.11 3.71
N GLY A 228 14.94 4.38 4.11
CA GLY A 228 14.69 5.50 3.22
C GLY A 228 13.25 5.55 2.71
N ALA A 229 12.27 5.06 3.48
CA ALA A 229 10.87 5.00 3.06
C ALA A 229 10.35 6.34 2.52
N GLN A 230 10.70 7.45 3.17
CA GLN A 230 10.29 8.78 2.73
C GLN A 230 11.29 9.41 1.77
N SER A 231 12.60 9.31 2.02
CA SER A 231 13.63 9.91 1.15
C SER A 231 13.64 9.31 -0.26
N ARG A 232 13.32 8.02 -0.39
CA ARG A 232 13.20 7.29 -1.67
C ARG A 232 11.78 7.34 -2.26
N GLY A 233 10.81 7.92 -1.53
CA GLY A 233 9.42 8.04 -1.97
C GLY A 233 8.66 6.71 -2.08
N LYS A 234 9.02 5.74 -1.25
CA LYS A 234 8.39 4.42 -1.10
C LYS A 234 7.16 4.50 -0.18
N CYS A 235 6.47 3.38 0.00
CA CYS A 235 5.31 3.24 0.89
C CYS A 235 4.20 4.26 0.58
N ARG A 236 3.99 4.59 -0.70
CA ARG A 236 2.87 5.45 -1.08
C ARG A 236 1.57 4.70 -0.91
N THR A 237 0.53 5.38 -0.50
CA THR A 237 -0.74 4.77 -0.09
C THR A 237 -1.89 5.29 -0.93
N ILE A 238 -2.71 4.36 -1.40
CA ILE A 238 -3.99 4.64 -2.04
C ILE A 238 -5.07 3.95 -1.23
N TYR A 239 -6.05 4.73 -0.81
CA TYR A 239 -7.29 4.19 -0.26
C TYR A 239 -8.42 4.37 -1.26
N ALA A 240 -9.14 3.29 -1.54
CA ALA A 240 -10.37 3.33 -2.30
C ALA A 240 -11.55 3.09 -1.36
N GLU A 241 -12.44 4.08 -1.22
CA GLU A 241 -13.64 3.90 -0.43
C GLU A 241 -14.57 2.84 -1.08
N SER A 242 -15.24 2.07 -0.23
CA SER A 242 -16.10 0.98 -0.67
C SER A 242 -17.29 1.48 -1.49
N PHE A 243 -17.69 0.67 -2.47
CA PHE A 243 -18.82 0.97 -3.36
C PHE A 243 -20.12 1.16 -2.58
N ALA A 244 -20.27 0.47 -1.44
CA ALA A 244 -21.44 0.58 -0.58
C ALA A 244 -21.59 1.95 0.14
N ARG A 245 -20.59 2.84 0.03
CA ARG A 245 -20.61 4.17 0.67
C ARG A 245 -20.95 5.24 -0.36
N VAL A 246 -22.24 5.57 -0.44
CA VAL A 246 -22.77 6.56 -1.38
C VAL A 246 -22.68 7.98 -0.82
N THR A 247 -23.26 8.22 0.37
CA THR A 247 -23.45 9.58 0.89
C THR A 247 -22.49 9.97 2.01
N ARG A 248 -21.89 8.99 2.69
CA ARG A 248 -21.00 9.22 3.83
C ARG A 248 -19.81 8.27 3.80
N LEU A 249 -18.63 8.82 4.08
CA LEU A 249 -17.40 8.04 4.26
C LEU A 249 -17.54 7.01 5.36
N SER A 250 -16.89 5.85 5.17
CA SER A 250 -16.76 4.84 6.21
C SER A 250 -15.92 5.37 7.37
N LEU A 251 -15.96 4.70 8.53
CA LEU A 251 -15.10 5.08 9.65
C LEU A 251 -13.61 5.01 9.26
N SER A 252 -13.23 3.98 8.49
CA SER A 252 -11.89 3.87 7.92
C SER A 252 -11.59 5.02 6.97
N GLY A 253 -12.52 5.37 6.08
CA GLY A 253 -12.39 6.51 5.18
C GLY A 253 -12.18 7.83 5.93
N LYS A 254 -12.98 8.11 6.95
CA LYS A 254 -12.84 9.33 7.79
C LYS A 254 -11.49 9.45 8.47
N ILE A 255 -10.86 8.33 8.83
CA ILE A 255 -9.52 8.32 9.43
C ILE A 255 -8.46 8.48 8.33
N LEU A 256 -8.58 7.69 7.26
CA LEU A 256 -7.56 7.58 6.24
C LEU A 256 -7.48 8.79 5.32
N VAL A 257 -8.57 9.52 5.12
CA VAL A 257 -8.60 10.73 4.27
C VAL A 257 -7.57 11.78 4.69
N TRP A 258 -7.10 11.75 5.95
CA TRP A 258 -6.08 12.67 6.46
C TRP A 258 -4.65 12.18 6.25
N CYS A 259 -4.43 10.90 5.99
CA CYS A 259 -3.09 10.32 6.06
C CYS A 259 -2.64 9.53 4.82
N VAL A 260 -3.55 9.08 3.96
CA VAL A 260 -3.18 8.39 2.71
C VAL A 260 -2.70 9.35 1.65
N ASP A 261 -1.87 8.94 0.69
CA ASP A 261 -1.41 9.85 -0.38
C ASP A 261 -2.51 10.14 -1.41
N ARG A 262 -3.35 9.16 -1.74
CA ARG A 262 -4.55 9.35 -2.57
C ARG A 262 -5.77 8.70 -1.92
N PHE A 263 -6.90 9.39 -1.99
CA PHE A 263 -8.18 8.93 -1.48
C PHE A 263 -9.20 8.93 -2.61
N LEU A 264 -9.57 7.75 -3.08
CA LEU A 264 -10.48 7.56 -4.20
C LEU A 264 -11.89 7.28 -3.68
N VAL A 265 -12.88 7.94 -4.28
CA VAL A 265 -14.29 7.71 -4.04
C VAL A 265 -15.00 7.37 -5.34
N GLN A 266 -16.06 6.58 -5.22
CA GLN A 266 -16.82 6.05 -6.36
C GLN A 266 -18.14 6.78 -6.63
N TRP A 267 -18.48 7.73 -5.75
CA TRP A 267 -19.72 8.50 -5.78
C TRP A 267 -19.39 9.99 -5.75
N GLU A 268 -20.08 10.77 -6.59
CA GLU A 268 -19.86 12.20 -6.75
C GLU A 268 -20.18 12.96 -5.45
N GLU A 269 -21.14 12.47 -4.66
CA GLU A 269 -21.53 13.04 -3.38
C GLU A 269 -20.40 13.03 -2.33
N LEU A 270 -19.36 12.22 -2.53
CA LEU A 270 -18.20 12.14 -1.66
C LEU A 270 -16.99 12.92 -2.19
N GLU A 271 -17.10 13.52 -3.39
CA GLU A 271 -16.05 14.33 -3.96
C GLU A 271 -15.70 15.49 -3.02
N GLY A 272 -14.41 15.79 -2.90
CA GLY A 272 -13.93 16.87 -2.04
C GLY A 272 -14.03 16.61 -0.54
N ALA A 273 -14.44 15.41 -0.09
CA ALA A 273 -14.39 15.05 1.32
C ALA A 273 -12.96 15.18 1.91
N GLY A 274 -12.86 15.44 3.21
CA GLY A 274 -11.57 15.62 3.90
C GLY A 274 -10.79 16.85 3.48
N ARG A 275 -11.47 17.99 3.22
CA ARG A 275 -10.91 19.26 2.73
C ARG A 275 -10.33 19.17 1.31
N GLY A 276 -11.12 18.65 0.36
CA GLY A 276 -10.73 18.61 -1.06
C GLY A 276 -9.81 17.44 -1.43
N ARG A 277 -9.74 16.41 -0.58
CA ARG A 277 -8.85 15.25 -0.77
C ARG A 277 -9.54 14.06 -1.42
N ALA A 278 -10.85 14.02 -1.27
CA ALA A 278 -11.85 13.29 -2.04
C ALA A 278 -11.67 13.30 -3.56
N GLU A 279 -11.01 12.33 -4.20
CA GLU A 279 -10.96 12.24 -5.67
C GLU A 279 -12.05 11.30 -6.21
N PHE A 280 -13.05 11.84 -6.90
CA PHE A 280 -14.06 11.05 -7.60
C PHE A 280 -13.49 10.50 -8.91
N TRP A 281 -13.61 9.17 -9.10
CA TRP A 281 -13.11 8.46 -10.27
C TRP A 281 -14.19 7.65 -10.99
N GLY A 282 -15.47 7.87 -10.65
CA GLY A 282 -16.58 7.09 -11.16
C GLY A 282 -16.71 5.71 -10.50
N VAL A 283 -17.55 4.88 -11.09
CA VAL A 283 -17.81 3.51 -10.62
C VAL A 283 -16.61 2.63 -10.97
N LEU A 284 -15.84 2.24 -9.95
CA LEU A 284 -14.61 1.46 -10.07
C LEU A 284 -14.84 -0.04 -9.84
N VAL A 285 -16.06 -0.45 -9.49
CA VAL A 285 -16.48 -1.82 -9.15
C VAL A 285 -17.71 -2.22 -9.94
#